data_AF-A0AAE1WFZ4-F1
#
_entry.id   AF-A0AAE1WFZ4-F1
#
_cell.length_a   1.000
_cell.length_b   1.000
_cell.length_c   1.000
_cell.angle_alpha   90.00
_cell.angle_beta   90.00
_cell.angle_gamma   90.00
#
_symmetry.space_group_name_H-M   'P 1'
#
loop_
_entity.id
_entity.type
_entity.pdbx_description
1 polymer ?
#
loop_
_entity_poly.entity_id
_entity_poly.type
_entity_poly.pdbx_seq_one_letter_code
_entity_poly.pdbx_strand_id
1 'polypeptide(L)'
;MPMSRYEIRNEYSLADPDLYRAADKDDPEALLEGVAMAGLVGVLRQIGDLAEFAAEIFHDLHEEVMATAARGHGLMVRVQQLEAEVPSIEKAFLSQTDHSSFFYNSGVDWHPNLRMDQNLVTQGDLPRFVMDSYEECRGPPRLFLLDKFDVAGAGACLKRYTDPSFFKVENPEITAADVQREKKIRKAKSFNLKPAVTTRPSIQGPKTNLKLAAILEKANAIRQALAGSDEDDEDNWSDS
;
A
#
# COMPACT_ATOMS: atom_id res chain seq x y z
N MET A 1 -5.30 -17.41 -14.96
CA MET A 1 -4.94 -18.18 -13.76
C MET A 1 -6.23 -18.52 -13.04
N PRO A 2 -6.49 -19.79 -12.69
CA PRO A 2 -7.64 -20.09 -11.85
C PRO A 2 -7.32 -19.51 -10.48
N MET A 3 -8.03 -18.46 -10.09
CA MET A 3 -8.08 -18.04 -8.69
C MET A 3 -8.65 -19.25 -7.95
N SER A 4 -7.87 -19.88 -7.07
CA SER A 4 -8.38 -20.90 -6.16
C SER A 4 -9.50 -20.24 -5.36
N ARG A 5 -10.75 -20.54 -5.73
CA ARG A 5 -11.90 -20.12 -4.95
C ARG A 5 -11.81 -20.90 -3.65
N TYR A 6 -11.84 -20.20 -2.53
CA TYR A 6 -12.01 -20.83 -1.24
C TYR A 6 -13.30 -21.65 -1.30
N GLU A 7 -13.17 -22.97 -1.30
CA GLU A 7 -14.32 -23.87 -1.43
C GLU A 7 -14.94 -24.00 -0.04
N ILE A 8 -16.11 -23.41 0.14
CA ILE A 8 -16.86 -23.54 1.39
C ILE A 8 -17.16 -25.02 1.57
N ARG A 9 -16.70 -25.59 2.69
CA ARG A 9 -16.91 -27.00 3.01
C ARG A 9 -18.41 -27.29 3.08
N ASN A 10 -18.82 -28.45 2.59
CA ASN A 10 -20.22 -28.89 2.60
C ASN A 10 -20.78 -28.88 4.03
N GLU A 11 -22.01 -28.38 4.24
CA GLU A 11 -22.65 -28.26 5.55
C GLU A 11 -22.65 -29.61 6.30
N TYR A 12 -23.00 -30.71 5.63
CA TYR A 12 -23.02 -32.05 6.21
C TYR A 12 -21.63 -32.62 6.49
N SER A 13 -20.57 -32.05 5.91
CA SER A 13 -19.17 -32.44 6.20
C SER A 13 -18.58 -31.71 7.40
N LEU A 14 -19.18 -30.59 7.82
CA LEU A 14 -18.74 -29.77 8.94
C LEU A 14 -19.35 -30.19 10.27
N ALA A 15 -20.51 -30.83 10.21
CA ALA A 15 -21.18 -31.44 11.35
C ALA A 15 -20.64 -32.85 11.63
N ASP A 16 -20.81 -33.29 12.88
CA ASP A 16 -20.41 -34.63 13.30
C ASP A 16 -21.26 -35.69 12.57
N PRO A 17 -20.64 -36.60 11.78
CA PRO A 17 -21.36 -37.68 11.10
C PRO A 17 -22.13 -38.59 12.03
N ASP A 18 -21.79 -38.62 13.32
CA ASP A 18 -22.43 -39.49 14.29
C ASP A 18 -23.87 -39.07 14.61
N LEU A 19 -24.27 -37.83 14.30
CA LEU A 19 -25.63 -37.31 14.51
C LEU A 19 -26.72 -38.06 13.74
N TYR A 20 -26.42 -38.50 12.50
CA TYR A 20 -27.34 -39.33 11.71
C TYR A 20 -26.95 -40.81 11.69
N ARG A 21 -25.72 -41.15 12.11
CA ARG A 21 -25.26 -42.55 12.21
C ARG A 21 -25.76 -43.22 13.50
N ALA A 22 -26.02 -42.45 14.55
CA ALA A 22 -26.58 -42.92 15.82
C ALA A 22 -28.10 -43.13 15.77
N ALA A 23 -28.79 -42.57 14.78
CA ALA A 23 -30.22 -42.78 14.57
C ALA A 23 -30.49 -44.23 14.12
N ASP A 24 -31.62 -44.78 14.59
CA ASP A 24 -32.06 -46.10 14.14
C ASP A 24 -32.39 -46.04 12.65
N LYS A 25 -31.80 -46.95 11.86
CA LYS A 25 -31.96 -46.95 10.40
C LYS A 25 -33.34 -47.37 9.95
N ASP A 26 -34.06 -48.09 10.83
CA ASP A 26 -35.41 -48.55 10.58
C ASP A 26 -36.46 -47.50 10.98
N ASP A 27 -36.05 -46.39 11.61
CA ASP A 27 -36.89 -45.23 11.94
C ASP A 27 -36.57 -44.03 11.01
N PRO A 28 -37.41 -43.79 9.98
CA PRO A 28 -37.17 -42.71 9.04
C PRO A 28 -37.30 -41.31 9.67
N GLU A 29 -38.05 -41.16 10.77
CA GLU A 29 -38.21 -39.88 11.45
C GLU A 29 -36.94 -39.50 12.22
N ALA A 30 -36.37 -40.45 12.98
CA ALA A 30 -35.10 -40.26 13.68
C ALA A 30 -33.92 -39.98 12.73
N LEU A 31 -33.88 -40.65 11.56
CA LEU A 31 -32.87 -40.37 10.53
C LEU A 31 -32.98 -38.94 9.99
N LEU A 32 -34.20 -38.50 9.67
CA LEU A 32 -34.44 -37.16 9.13
C LEU A 32 -34.08 -36.07 10.16
N GLU A 33 -34.42 -36.29 11.42
CA GLU A 33 -34.05 -35.40 12.53
C GLU A 33 -32.53 -35.29 12.67
N GLY A 34 -31.81 -36.42 12.65
CA GLY A 34 -30.35 -36.46 12.70
C GLY A 34 -29.68 -35.71 11.55
N VAL A 35 -30.18 -35.88 10.32
CA VAL A 35 -29.67 -35.14 9.14
C VAL A 35 -29.99 -33.65 9.23
N ALA A 36 -31.20 -33.28 9.67
CA ALA A 36 -31.59 -31.88 9.84
C ALA A 36 -30.74 -31.18 10.91
N MET A 37 -30.47 -31.84 12.04
CA MET A 37 -29.56 -31.33 13.07
C MET A 37 -28.14 -31.18 12.54
N ALA A 38 -27.61 -32.18 11.83
CA ALA A 38 -26.29 -32.08 11.21
C ALA A 38 -26.21 -30.93 10.19
N GLY A 39 -27.24 -30.74 9.35
CA GLY A 39 -27.32 -29.62 8.42
C GLY A 39 -27.29 -28.26 9.14
N LEU A 40 -28.12 -28.07 10.17
CA LEU A 40 -28.17 -26.83 10.95
C LEU A 40 -26.83 -26.52 11.64
N VAL A 41 -26.18 -27.52 12.25
CA VAL A 41 -24.85 -27.37 12.86
C VAL A 41 -23.79 -27.03 11.80
N GLY A 42 -23.88 -27.65 10.62
CA GLY A 42 -23.02 -27.37 9.48
C GLY A 42 -23.12 -25.91 9.01
N VAL A 43 -24.35 -25.40 8.84
CA VAL A 43 -24.61 -24.01 8.48
C VAL A 43 -24.10 -23.06 9.56
N LEU A 44 -24.32 -23.37 10.85
CA LEU A 44 -23.81 -22.56 11.96
C LEU A 44 -22.28 -22.46 11.92
N ARG A 45 -21.59 -23.57 11.60
CA ARG A 45 -20.14 -23.57 11.42
C ARG A 45 -19.72 -22.70 10.24
N GLN A 46 -20.37 -22.80 9.09
CA GLN A 46 -20.06 -21.97 7.92
C GLN A 46 -20.18 -20.47 8.22
N ILE A 47 -21.19 -20.08 9.01
CA ILE A 47 -21.36 -18.69 9.45
C ILE A 47 -20.23 -18.29 10.40
N GLY A 48 -19.78 -19.19 11.28
CA GLY A 48 -18.61 -18.99 12.13
C GLY A 48 -17.33 -18.75 11.31
N ASP A 49 -17.05 -19.63 10.35
CA ASP A 49 -15.89 -19.51 9.45
C ASP A 49 -15.95 -18.20 8.62
N LEU A 50 -17.15 -17.80 8.16
CA LEU A 50 -17.35 -16.53 7.47
C LEU A 50 -17.11 -15.31 8.38
N ALA A 51 -17.53 -15.39 9.64
CA ALA A 51 -17.32 -14.32 10.62
C ALA A 51 -15.84 -14.16 10.96
N GLU A 52 -15.11 -15.27 11.10
CA GLU A 52 -13.64 -15.27 11.27
C GLU A 52 -12.96 -14.62 10.07
N PHE A 53 -13.32 -15.01 8.84
CA PHE A 53 -12.77 -14.40 7.63
C PHE A 53 -13.07 -12.89 7.53
N ALA A 54 -14.29 -12.48 7.86
CA ALA A 54 -14.64 -11.07 7.90
C ALA A 54 -13.82 -10.29 8.93
N ALA A 55 -13.58 -10.88 10.11
CA ALA A 55 -12.76 -10.28 11.15
C ALA A 55 -11.31 -10.07 10.68
N GLU A 56 -10.72 -11.02 9.97
CA GLU A 56 -9.38 -10.88 9.39
C GLU A 56 -9.32 -9.71 8.39
N ILE A 57 -10.26 -9.63 7.44
CA ILE A 57 -10.31 -8.54 6.46
C ILE A 57 -10.41 -7.17 7.15
N PHE A 58 -11.33 -7.05 8.11
CA PHE A 58 -11.54 -5.78 8.80
C PHE A 58 -10.38 -5.41 9.71
N HIS A 59 -9.69 -6.39 10.29
CA HIS A 59 -8.47 -6.15 11.06
C HIS A 59 -7.37 -5.56 10.19
N ASP A 60 -7.04 -6.20 9.06
CA ASP A 60 -5.99 -5.73 8.15
C ASP A 60 -6.31 -4.34 7.59
N LEU A 61 -7.57 -4.11 7.19
CA LEU A 61 -8.02 -2.80 6.74
C LEU A 61 -7.91 -1.74 7.85
N HIS A 62 -8.26 -2.09 9.08
CA HIS A 62 -8.18 -1.18 10.22
C HIS A 62 -6.73 -0.76 10.48
N GLU A 63 -5.79 -1.69 10.46
CA GLU A 63 -4.35 -1.40 10.61
C GLU A 63 -3.85 -0.42 9.54
N GLU A 64 -4.21 -0.63 8.26
CA GLU A 64 -3.83 0.28 7.17
C GLU A 64 -4.47 1.67 7.30
N VAL A 65 -5.74 1.72 7.70
CA VAL A 65 -6.46 2.99 7.96
C VAL A 65 -5.81 3.74 9.11
N MET A 66 -5.48 3.06 10.21
CA MET A 66 -4.81 3.68 11.36
C MET A 66 -3.41 4.18 11.02
N ALA A 67 -2.62 3.39 10.28
CA ALA A 67 -1.31 3.82 9.79
C ALA A 67 -1.43 5.05 8.86
N THR A 68 -2.45 5.11 8.03
CA THR A 68 -2.70 6.25 7.14
C THR A 68 -3.20 7.48 7.89
N ALA A 69 -4.08 7.31 8.87
CA ALA A 69 -4.55 8.39 9.74
C ALA A 69 -3.40 9.00 10.56
N ALA A 70 -2.53 8.18 11.14
CA ALA A 70 -1.35 8.64 11.85
C ALA A 70 -0.40 9.46 10.96
N ARG A 71 -0.15 8.99 9.71
CA ARG A 71 0.63 9.75 8.72
C ARG A 71 -0.06 11.06 8.33
N GLY A 72 -1.37 11.04 8.15
CA GLY A 72 -2.18 12.23 7.85
C GLY A 72 -2.10 13.27 8.96
N HIS A 73 -2.24 12.85 10.22
CA HIS A 73 -2.07 13.71 11.38
C HIS A 73 -0.67 14.33 11.44
N GLY A 74 0.38 13.53 11.23
CA GLY A 74 1.76 14.04 11.17
C GLY A 74 2.02 15.00 10.00
N LEU A 75 1.29 14.87 8.89
CA LEU A 75 1.32 15.85 7.81
C LEU A 75 0.61 17.15 8.20
N MET A 76 -0.58 17.05 8.80
CA MET A 76 -1.36 18.20 9.25
C MET A 76 -0.57 19.07 10.24
N VAL A 77 0.07 18.47 11.24
CA VAL A 77 0.91 19.20 12.21
C VAL A 77 2.05 19.95 11.52
N ARG A 78 2.71 19.32 10.54
CA ARG A 78 3.78 19.99 9.77
C ARG A 78 3.26 21.12 8.90
N VAL A 79 2.06 20.98 8.33
CA VAL A 79 1.42 22.05 7.54
C VAL A 79 1.10 23.26 8.44
N GLN A 80 0.53 23.04 9.62
CA GLN A 80 0.26 24.11 10.59
C GLN A 80 1.54 24.82 11.02
N GLN A 81 2.62 24.07 11.27
CA GLN A 81 3.92 24.66 11.59
C GLN A 81 4.45 25.53 10.44
N LEU A 82 4.39 25.03 9.20
CA LEU A 82 4.82 25.79 8.03
C LEU A 82 3.97 27.04 7.82
N GLU A 83 2.66 26.96 8.01
CA GLU A 83 1.75 28.10 7.91
C GLU A 83 2.11 29.20 8.92
N ALA A 84 2.54 28.84 10.13
CA ALA A 84 3.01 29.79 11.13
C ALA A 84 4.40 30.39 10.81
N GLU A 85 5.29 29.64 10.17
CA GLU A 85 6.67 30.07 9.85
C GLU A 85 6.76 30.94 8.59
N VAL A 86 5.94 30.66 7.58
CA VAL A 86 5.98 31.34 6.27
C VAL A 86 5.87 32.87 6.37
N PRO A 87 4.98 33.48 7.18
CA PRO A 87 4.90 34.94 7.29
C PRO A 87 6.20 35.59 7.80
N SER A 88 6.89 34.93 8.73
CA SER A 88 8.17 35.42 9.25
C SER A 88 9.27 35.36 8.20
N ILE A 89 9.30 34.28 7.41
CA ILE A 89 10.22 34.09 6.29
C ILE A 89 9.93 35.11 5.19
N GLU A 90 8.65 35.32 4.84
CA GLU A 90 8.23 36.29 3.84
C GLU A 90 8.66 37.71 4.23
N LYS A 91 8.46 38.10 5.49
CA LYS A 91 8.92 39.41 5.99
C LYS A 91 10.43 39.55 5.93
N ALA A 92 11.19 38.52 6.32
CA ALA A 92 12.65 38.53 6.21
C ALA A 92 13.11 38.64 4.75
N PHE A 93 12.41 37.98 3.82
CA PHE A 93 12.70 38.03 2.40
C PHE A 93 12.43 39.43 1.80
N LEU A 94 11.26 40.01 2.09
CA LEU A 94 10.86 41.33 1.57
C LEU A 94 11.68 42.49 2.14
N SER A 95 12.30 42.32 3.30
CA SER A 95 13.15 43.34 3.93
C SER A 95 14.61 43.32 3.43
N GLN A 96 15.04 42.28 2.72
CA GLN A 96 16.38 42.20 2.14
C GLN A 96 16.47 42.96 0.80
N THR A 97 17.56 43.69 0.62
CA THR A 97 17.84 44.49 -0.59
C THR A 97 18.88 43.87 -1.52
N ASP A 98 19.64 42.88 -1.03
CA ASP A 98 20.62 42.11 -1.80
C ASP A 98 20.19 40.63 -1.84
N HIS A 99 19.99 40.10 -3.04
CA HIS A 99 19.48 38.75 -3.28
C HIS A 99 20.54 37.81 -3.88
N SER A 100 21.80 38.25 -3.94
CA SER A 100 22.89 37.50 -4.57
C SER A 100 23.22 36.17 -3.86
N SER A 101 22.97 36.06 -2.55
CA SER A 101 23.22 34.86 -1.74
C SER A 101 22.24 33.71 -2.02
N PHE A 102 21.07 33.95 -2.60
CA PHE A 102 20.06 32.91 -2.84
C PHE A 102 20.39 31.99 -4.01
N PHE A 103 21.18 32.47 -4.98
CA PHE A 103 21.45 31.73 -6.21
C PHE A 103 22.63 30.74 -6.09
N TYR A 104 23.45 30.85 -5.02
CA TYR A 104 24.69 30.06 -4.89
C TYR A 104 24.99 29.65 -3.45
N ASN A 105 24.05 29.07 -2.72
CA ASN A 105 24.39 28.28 -1.54
C ASN A 105 24.83 26.88 -2.01
N SER A 106 26.13 26.71 -2.28
CA SER A 106 26.70 25.39 -2.58
C SER A 106 26.63 24.51 -1.32
N GLY A 107 25.57 23.70 -1.19
CA GLY A 107 25.46 22.75 -0.07
C GLY A 107 24.05 22.30 0.32
N VAL A 108 22.98 22.84 -0.27
CA VAL A 108 21.60 22.48 0.09
C VAL A 108 20.80 22.10 -1.15
N ASP A 109 21.20 21.02 -1.82
CA ASP A 109 20.42 20.46 -2.91
C ASP A 109 19.22 19.69 -2.34
N TRP A 110 18.01 20.07 -2.73
CA TRP A 110 16.81 19.31 -2.38
C TRP A 110 16.76 18.01 -3.17
N HIS A 111 16.48 16.90 -2.47
CA HIS A 111 16.32 15.59 -3.08
C HIS A 111 14.99 14.96 -2.65
N PRO A 112 14.15 14.52 -3.59
CA PRO A 112 12.97 13.75 -3.26
C PRO A 112 13.39 12.37 -2.71
N ASN A 113 12.81 11.96 -1.59
CA ASN A 113 12.99 10.60 -1.07
C ASN A 113 12.05 9.63 -1.81
N LEU A 114 12.42 9.28 -3.04
CA LEU A 114 11.68 8.29 -3.83
C LEU A 114 12.18 6.89 -3.51
N ARG A 115 11.41 6.15 -2.69
CA ARG A 115 11.63 4.73 -2.47
C ARG A 115 10.92 3.94 -3.56
N MET A 116 11.64 3.03 -4.21
CA MET A 116 11.07 2.07 -5.14
C MET A 116 11.09 0.72 -4.44
N ASP A 117 9.92 0.25 -4.03
CA ASP A 117 9.80 -1.07 -3.41
C ASP A 117 10.02 -2.14 -4.48
N GLN A 118 10.97 -3.02 -4.24
CA GLN A 118 11.31 -4.14 -5.10
C GLN A 118 10.96 -5.45 -4.40
N ASN A 119 10.72 -6.50 -5.17
CA ASN A 119 10.44 -7.83 -4.65
C ASN A 119 9.10 -7.96 -3.89
N LEU A 120 8.05 -7.24 -4.31
CA LEU A 120 6.72 -7.22 -3.67
C LEU A 120 6.13 -8.62 -3.38
N VAL A 121 6.45 -9.62 -4.21
CA VAL A 121 5.95 -11.00 -4.05
C VAL A 121 6.72 -11.79 -2.97
N THR A 122 8.00 -11.47 -2.75
CA THR A 122 8.83 -12.13 -1.72
C THR A 122 9.05 -11.25 -0.50
N GLN A 123 8.39 -10.09 -0.45
CA GLN A 123 8.54 -9.11 0.63
C GLN A 123 7.40 -9.32 1.62
N GLY A 124 7.77 -9.68 2.85
CA GLY A 124 6.82 -9.92 3.93
C GLY A 124 6.28 -11.35 3.96
N ASP A 125 5.37 -11.58 4.90
CA ASP A 125 4.71 -12.87 5.08
C ASP A 125 3.55 -13.01 4.09
N LEU A 126 3.36 -14.24 3.61
CA LEU A 126 2.25 -14.56 2.71
C LEU A 126 0.92 -14.43 3.48
N PRO A 127 -0.17 -13.91 2.88
CA PRO A 127 -1.46 -13.81 3.56
C PRO A 127 -1.90 -15.17 4.13
N ARG A 128 -2.49 -15.15 5.33
CA ARG A 128 -2.88 -16.37 6.08
C ARG A 128 -3.69 -17.34 5.24
N PHE A 129 -4.72 -16.86 4.54
CA PHE A 129 -5.55 -17.70 3.67
C PHE A 129 -4.77 -18.45 2.57
N VAL A 130 -3.67 -17.88 2.07
CA VAL A 130 -2.80 -18.58 1.12
C VAL A 130 -1.87 -19.54 1.87
N MET A 131 -1.37 -19.13 3.04
CA MET A 131 -0.54 -20.00 3.89
C MET A 131 -1.27 -21.27 4.29
N ASP A 132 -2.53 -21.19 4.70
CA ASP A 132 -3.34 -22.35 5.07
C ASP A 132 -3.44 -23.34 3.91
N SER A 133 -3.70 -22.84 2.70
CA SER A 133 -3.74 -23.66 1.49
C SER A 133 -2.37 -24.25 1.13
N TYR A 134 -1.29 -23.53 1.43
CA TYR A 134 0.08 -23.98 1.20
C TYR A 134 0.49 -25.08 2.17
N GLU A 135 0.05 -25.01 3.42
CA GLU A 135 0.30 -26.02 4.45
C GLU A 135 -0.48 -27.32 4.20
N GLU A 136 -1.67 -27.25 3.61
CA GLU A 136 -2.41 -28.44 3.15
C GLU A 136 -1.74 -29.13 1.96
N CYS A 137 -0.93 -28.40 1.18
CA CYS A 137 -0.22 -28.97 0.04
C CYS A 137 0.86 -29.98 0.46
N ARG A 138 1.11 -30.97 -0.39
CA ARG A 138 2.20 -31.92 -0.17
C ARG A 138 3.55 -31.22 -0.32
N GLY A 139 4.34 -31.24 0.75
CA GLY A 139 5.72 -30.77 0.72
C GLY A 139 6.60 -31.56 -0.25
N PRO A 140 7.78 -31.02 -0.61
CA PRO A 140 8.71 -31.69 -1.51
C PRO A 140 9.20 -33.02 -0.90
N PRO A 141 9.60 -33.99 -1.74
CA PRO A 141 10.23 -35.21 -1.25
C PRO A 141 11.44 -34.88 -0.34
N ARG A 142 11.74 -35.76 0.61
CA ARG A 142 12.84 -35.59 1.59
C ARG A 142 14.23 -35.82 0.96
N LEU A 143 14.54 -35.06 -0.09
CA LEU A 143 15.77 -35.16 -0.88
C LEU A 143 17.02 -34.79 -0.08
N PHE A 144 16.87 -34.09 1.05
CA PHE A 144 17.96 -33.81 1.97
C PHE A 144 18.66 -35.07 2.51
N LEU A 145 17.98 -36.22 2.48
CA LEU A 145 18.57 -37.51 2.86
C LEU A 145 19.67 -37.98 1.88
N LEU A 146 19.63 -37.48 0.63
CA LEU A 146 20.56 -37.79 -0.45
C LEU A 146 21.72 -36.79 -0.54
N ASP A 147 21.61 -35.62 0.10
CA ASP A 147 22.65 -34.58 0.06
C ASP A 147 24.02 -35.07 0.55
N LYS A 148 24.07 -36.07 1.43
CA LYS A 148 25.31 -36.71 1.89
C LYS A 148 26.11 -37.42 0.80
N PHE A 149 25.46 -37.75 -0.31
CA PHE A 149 26.08 -38.37 -1.48
C PHE A 149 26.32 -37.36 -2.61
N ASP A 150 25.94 -36.10 -2.39
CA ASP A 150 26.09 -35.03 -3.36
C ASP A 150 27.42 -34.30 -3.17
N VAL A 151 28.10 -34.02 -4.28
CA VAL A 151 29.36 -33.24 -4.29
C VAL A 151 29.12 -31.79 -3.86
N ALA A 152 27.92 -31.26 -4.11
CA ALA A 152 27.54 -29.89 -3.75
C ALA A 152 27.02 -29.75 -2.30
N GLY A 153 26.82 -30.86 -1.58
CA GLY A 153 26.45 -30.87 -0.17
C GLY A 153 24.98 -30.54 0.13
N ALA A 154 24.73 -30.00 1.33
CA ALA A 154 23.39 -29.78 1.87
C ALA A 154 22.52 -28.86 0.98
N GLY A 155 21.28 -29.28 0.73
CA GLY A 155 20.29 -28.60 -0.08
C GLY A 155 20.49 -28.74 -1.59
N ALA A 156 21.57 -29.37 -2.06
CA ALA A 156 21.86 -29.50 -3.48
C ALA A 156 20.85 -30.41 -4.21
N CYS A 157 20.47 -31.54 -3.60
CA CYS A 157 19.47 -32.43 -4.21
C CYS A 157 18.10 -31.74 -4.30
N LEU A 158 17.72 -30.94 -3.30
CA LEU A 158 16.46 -30.20 -3.32
C LEU A 158 16.48 -29.09 -4.37
N LYS A 159 17.57 -28.31 -4.48
CA LYS A 159 17.72 -27.28 -5.52
C LYS A 159 17.63 -27.84 -6.94
N ARG A 160 18.14 -29.06 -7.17
CA ARG A 160 18.00 -29.76 -8.44
C ARG A 160 16.57 -30.18 -8.76
N TYR A 161 15.73 -30.36 -7.74
CA TYR A 161 14.30 -30.65 -7.90
C TYR A 161 13.46 -29.38 -8.04
N THR A 162 13.71 -28.37 -7.20
CA THR A 162 13.02 -27.07 -7.21
C THR A 162 13.97 -25.97 -6.73
N ASP A 163 14.17 -24.94 -7.57
CA ASP A 163 14.94 -23.75 -7.20
C ASP A 163 14.18 -22.46 -7.60
N PRO A 164 13.47 -21.83 -6.65
CA PRO A 164 12.79 -20.55 -6.89
C PRO A 164 13.75 -19.42 -7.27
N SER A 165 15.03 -19.53 -6.93
CA SER A 165 16.05 -18.50 -7.19
C SER A 165 16.42 -18.41 -8.67
N PHE A 166 16.15 -19.47 -9.45
CA PHE A 166 16.42 -19.54 -10.88
C PHE A 166 15.87 -18.30 -11.63
N PHE A 167 14.62 -17.93 -11.35
CA PHE A 167 13.95 -16.81 -12.01
C PHE A 167 14.46 -15.43 -11.59
N LYS A 168 15.16 -15.33 -10.46
CA LYS A 168 15.66 -14.05 -9.94
C LYS A 168 16.98 -13.63 -10.62
N VAL A 169 17.73 -14.59 -11.16
CA VAL A 169 19.09 -14.38 -11.69
C VAL A 169 19.10 -14.13 -13.20
N GLU A 170 18.05 -14.50 -13.94
CA GLU A 170 17.99 -14.29 -15.40
C GLU A 170 17.61 -12.84 -15.82
N ASN A 171 17.40 -11.91 -14.87
CA ASN A 171 16.93 -10.55 -15.18
C ASN A 171 17.71 -9.32 -14.61
N PRO A 172 19.02 -9.38 -14.27
CA PRO A 172 19.78 -8.21 -13.83
C PRO A 172 20.06 -7.23 -14.99
N GLU A 173 20.09 -7.70 -16.24
CA GLU A 173 20.38 -6.85 -17.40
C GLU A 173 19.23 -5.92 -17.76
N ILE A 174 17.98 -6.39 -17.69
CA ILE A 174 16.79 -5.56 -18.00
C ILE A 174 16.58 -4.51 -16.91
N THR A 175 16.70 -4.90 -15.63
CA THR A 175 16.54 -3.98 -14.50
C THR A 175 17.65 -2.94 -14.41
N ALA A 176 18.91 -3.31 -14.65
CA ALA A 176 20.02 -2.35 -14.70
C ALA A 176 19.92 -1.42 -15.91
N ALA A 177 19.51 -1.92 -17.08
CA ALA A 177 19.30 -1.11 -18.28
C ALA A 177 18.14 -0.12 -18.14
N ASP A 178 17.04 -0.52 -17.49
CA ASP A 178 15.88 0.33 -17.26
C ASP A 178 16.15 1.39 -16.18
N VAL A 179 16.80 1.03 -15.07
CA VAL A 179 17.25 2.00 -14.06
C VAL A 179 18.25 3.00 -14.66
N GLN A 180 19.14 2.56 -15.56
CA GLN A 180 20.03 3.47 -16.29
C GLN A 180 19.30 4.31 -17.34
N ARG A 181 18.35 3.76 -18.09
CA ARG A 181 17.52 4.51 -19.05
C ARG A 181 16.71 5.57 -18.35
N GLU A 182 16.09 5.24 -17.22
CA GLU A 182 15.31 6.19 -16.45
C GLU A 182 16.19 7.30 -15.86
N LYS A 183 17.37 6.97 -15.32
CA LYS A 183 18.38 7.97 -14.91
C LYS A 183 18.82 8.85 -16.08
N LYS A 184 19.02 8.28 -17.28
CA LYS A 184 19.40 9.02 -18.50
C LYS A 184 18.26 9.92 -19.00
N ILE A 185 17.01 9.48 -18.93
CA ILE A 185 15.82 10.28 -19.32
C ILE A 185 15.60 11.43 -18.32
N ARG A 186 15.76 11.18 -17.02
CA ARG A 186 15.69 12.23 -15.98
C ARG A 186 16.80 13.26 -16.15
N LYS A 187 18.04 12.83 -16.46
CA LYS A 187 19.15 13.72 -16.80
C LYS A 187 18.91 14.47 -18.13
N ALA A 188 18.39 13.82 -19.16
CA ALA A 188 18.10 14.50 -20.43
C ALA A 188 16.97 15.55 -20.27
N LYS A 189 15.95 15.28 -19.45
CA LYS A 189 14.92 16.29 -19.11
C LYS A 189 15.51 17.46 -18.33
N SER A 190 16.49 17.24 -17.45
CA SER A 190 17.16 18.34 -16.72
C SER A 190 18.20 19.09 -17.56
N PHE A 191 18.81 18.46 -18.58
CA PHE A 191 19.85 19.04 -19.44
C PHE A 191 19.34 19.66 -20.76
N ASN A 192 18.05 19.55 -21.10
CA ASN A 192 17.49 20.18 -22.31
C ASN A 192 17.19 21.69 -22.16
N LEU A 193 17.61 22.32 -21.06
CA LEU A 193 17.74 23.77 -20.99
C LEU A 193 19.15 24.14 -21.48
N LYS A 194 19.36 24.21 -22.80
CA LYS A 194 20.59 24.77 -23.37
C LYS A 194 20.63 26.29 -23.15
N PRO A 195 21.74 26.88 -22.68
CA PRO A 195 21.91 28.33 -22.60
C PRO A 195 21.96 28.93 -24.00
N ALA A 196 21.02 29.80 -24.34
CA ALA A 196 21.11 30.61 -25.55
C ALA A 196 22.11 31.76 -25.32
N VAL A 197 23.35 31.58 -25.76
CA VAL A 197 24.27 32.70 -25.97
C VAL A 197 23.97 33.29 -27.34
N THR A 198 23.22 34.40 -27.36
CA THR A 198 23.18 35.33 -28.49
C THR A 198 22.98 36.75 -27.96
N THR A 199 24.03 37.56 -28.14
CA THR A 199 24.11 39.04 -28.19
C THR A 199 22.94 39.87 -27.63
N ARG A 200 23.28 40.75 -26.67
CA ARG A 200 22.47 41.90 -26.21
C ARG A 200 21.68 42.55 -27.35
N PRO A 201 20.39 42.79 -27.13
CA PRO A 201 19.82 44.10 -27.34
C PRO A 201 19.29 44.66 -26.02
N SER A 202 19.62 45.92 -25.78
CA SER A 202 19.04 46.76 -24.74
C SER A 202 17.52 46.76 -24.85
N ILE A 203 16.81 46.08 -23.95
CA ILE A 203 15.36 46.23 -23.78
C ILE A 203 15.03 46.22 -22.28
N GLN A 204 14.31 47.25 -21.86
CA GLN A 204 13.79 47.50 -20.52
C GLN A 204 13.12 46.26 -19.92
N GLY A 205 13.40 46.00 -18.64
CA GLY A 205 13.03 44.78 -17.94
C GLY A 205 11.51 44.50 -17.88
N PRO A 206 11.07 43.22 -17.89
CA PRO A 206 9.66 42.87 -17.77
C PRO A 206 9.19 42.91 -16.30
N LYS A 207 8.00 43.48 -16.08
CA LYS A 207 7.29 43.61 -14.81
C LYS A 207 6.91 42.25 -14.22
N THR A 208 7.68 41.73 -13.27
CA THR A 208 7.38 40.50 -12.49
C THR A 208 6.23 40.68 -11.49
N ASN A 209 5.81 41.91 -11.22
CA ASN A 209 4.80 42.23 -10.21
C ASN A 209 3.37 41.76 -10.56
N LEU A 210 3.04 41.57 -11.84
CA LEU A 210 1.68 41.18 -12.25
C LEU A 210 1.36 39.70 -11.97
N LYS A 211 2.36 38.81 -12.13
CA LYS A 211 2.16 37.37 -11.86
C LYS A 211 2.16 37.06 -10.37
N LEU A 212 3.00 37.75 -9.58
CA LEU A 212 3.01 37.59 -8.12
C LEU A 212 1.74 38.18 -7.47
N ALA A 213 1.26 39.33 -7.94
CA ALA A 213 -0.01 39.90 -7.47
C ALA A 213 -1.19 38.94 -7.69
N ALA A 214 -1.28 38.32 -8.88
CA ALA A 214 -2.31 37.35 -9.20
C ALA A 214 -2.24 36.08 -8.33
N ILE A 215 -1.03 35.64 -7.95
CA ILE A 215 -0.83 34.50 -7.05
C ILE A 215 -1.28 34.87 -5.63
N LEU A 216 -0.92 36.06 -5.15
CA LEU A 216 -1.29 36.53 -3.82
C LEU A 216 -2.80 36.74 -3.68
N GLU A 217 -3.43 37.30 -4.71
CA GLU A 217 -4.89 37.47 -4.82
C GLU A 217 -5.60 36.11 -4.76
N LYS A 218 -5.10 35.13 -5.54
CA LYS A 218 -5.69 33.79 -5.57
C LYS A 218 -5.52 33.04 -4.25
N ALA A 219 -4.38 33.20 -3.58
CA ALA A 219 -4.17 32.63 -2.24
C ALA A 219 -5.13 33.23 -1.20
N ASN A 220 -5.43 34.53 -1.31
CA ASN A 220 -6.36 35.19 -0.39
C ASN A 220 -7.82 34.77 -0.61
N ALA A 221 -8.21 34.55 -1.87
CA ALA A 221 -9.54 34.01 -2.22
C ALA A 221 -9.77 32.60 -1.65
N ILE A 222 -8.73 31.75 -1.62
CA ILE A 222 -8.82 30.40 -1.03
C ILE A 222 -9.02 30.49 0.50
N ARG A 223 -8.34 31.41 1.18
CA ARG A 223 -8.54 31.63 2.63
C ARG A 223 -9.96 32.05 2.97
N GLN A 224 -10.56 32.94 2.17
CA GLN A 224 -11.93 33.41 2.41
C GLN A 224 -12.99 32.35 2.11
N ALA A 225 -12.76 31.50 1.10
CA ALA A 225 -13.68 30.42 0.76
C ALA A 225 -13.72 29.29 1.81
N LEU A 226 -12.66 29.10 2.59
CA LEU A 226 -12.60 28.06 3.62
C LEU A 226 -13.11 28.55 5.00
N ALA A 227 -13.12 29.86 5.23
CA ALA A 227 -13.56 30.47 6.48
C ALA A 227 -15.06 30.80 6.54
N GLY A 228 -15.83 30.55 5.46
CA GLY A 228 -17.23 30.97 5.32
C GLY A 228 -18.29 29.86 5.49
N SER A 229 -18.02 28.82 6.29
CA SER A 229 -18.98 27.73 6.52
C SER A 229 -19.08 27.36 8.00
N ASP A 230 -19.28 28.35 8.86
CA ASP A 230 -19.63 28.14 10.27
C ASP A 230 -20.62 29.22 10.71
N GLU A 231 -21.85 29.16 10.20
CA GLU A 231 -23.00 29.91 10.72
C GLU A 231 -24.25 29.00 10.70
N ASP A 232 -24.54 28.47 11.90
CA ASP A 232 -25.86 28.30 12.54
C ASP A 232 -26.98 27.47 11.86
N ASP A 233 -27.07 26.19 12.25
CA ASP A 233 -28.34 25.46 12.28
C ASP A 233 -28.67 25.07 13.75
N GLU A 234 -29.29 26.00 14.49
CA GLU A 234 -30.01 25.66 15.74
C GLU A 234 -31.36 25.01 15.42
N ASP A 235 -31.37 23.70 15.18
CA ASP A 235 -32.61 22.93 15.09
C ASP A 235 -33.01 22.34 16.45
N ASN A 236 -33.74 23.15 17.21
CA ASN A 236 -34.51 22.79 18.40
C ASN A 236 -35.65 21.81 18.03
N TRP A 237 -35.43 20.51 18.19
CA TRP A 237 -36.49 19.50 18.12
C TRP A 237 -37.09 19.30 19.52
N SER A 238 -38.33 19.77 19.68
CA SER A 238 -39.15 19.54 20.87
C SER A 238 -40.02 18.31 20.64
N ASP A 239 -39.88 17.31 21.51
CA ASP A 239 -40.61 16.04 21.48
C ASP A 239 -42.06 16.22 21.99
N SER A 240 -43.02 15.62 21.31
CA SER A 240 -44.42 15.43 21.72
C SER A 240 -44.92 14.08 21.23
#